data_AF-A0A972DQE0-F1
#
_entry.id   AF-A0A972DQE0-F1
#
_cell.length_a   1.000
_cell.length_b   1.000
_cell.length_c   1.000
_cell.angle_alpha   90.00
_cell.angle_beta   90.00
_cell.angle_gamma   90.00
#
_symmetry.space_group_name_H-M   'P 1'
#
loop_
_entity.id
_entity.type
_entity.pdbx_description
1 polymer ?
#
loop_
_entity_poly.entity_id
_entity_poly.type
_entity_poly.pdbx_seq_one_letter_code
_entity_poly.pdbx_strand_id
1 'polypeptide(L)'
;MIHERATPVRRWERRIVEIPSEYLPALAKRAADSLGPRAGEVAATRGHLVRQAVQDGLLRQFDELVGDDGTVDLVCDPGMEIPLELENKTLSLTELLDALQYKRTWAEKTPEAA
;
A
#
# COMPACT_ATOMS: atom_id res chain seq x y z
N MET A 1 23.23 -0.37 42.31
CA MET A 1 22.52 -1.48 41.64
C MET A 1 21.86 -0.88 40.42
N ILE A 2 22.53 -0.93 39.26
CA ILE A 2 22.08 -0.26 38.04
C ILE A 2 21.09 -1.20 37.36
N HIS A 3 19.83 -0.80 37.27
CA HIS A 3 18.81 -1.53 36.52
C HIS A 3 19.00 -1.19 35.04
N GLU A 4 19.86 -1.96 34.36
CA GLU A 4 19.96 -1.93 32.91
C GLU A 4 18.69 -2.56 32.34
N ARG A 5 17.68 -1.74 32.03
CA ARG A 5 16.49 -2.19 31.32
C ARG A 5 16.94 -2.54 29.89
N ALA A 6 17.16 -3.82 29.65
CA ALA A 6 17.38 -4.34 28.31
C ALA A 6 16.22 -3.89 27.41
N THR A 7 16.50 -3.08 26.40
CA THR A 7 15.54 -2.74 25.36
C THR A 7 15.21 -4.03 24.60
N PRO A 8 13.94 -4.46 24.52
CA PRO A 8 13.61 -5.67 23.77
C PRO A 8 14.00 -5.48 22.31
N VAL A 9 14.82 -6.39 21.79
CA VAL A 9 15.18 -6.43 20.37
C VAL A 9 13.95 -6.87 19.58
N ARG A 10 13.37 -5.97 18.77
CA ARG A 10 12.31 -6.35 17.83
C ARG A 10 12.91 -7.27 16.77
N ARG A 11 12.41 -8.51 16.71
CA ARG A 11 12.77 -9.47 15.66
C ARG A 11 11.81 -9.26 14.50
N TRP A 12 12.34 -8.85 13.35
CA TRP A 12 11.58 -8.72 12.12
C TRP A 12 11.40 -10.11 11.48
N GLU A 13 10.17 -10.48 11.14
CA GLU A 13 9.88 -11.68 10.37
C GLU A 13 9.59 -11.32 8.92
N ARG A 14 10.24 -12.00 7.99
CA ARG A 14 9.96 -11.82 6.56
C ARG A 14 8.63 -12.49 6.21
N ARG A 15 7.73 -11.73 5.58
CA ARG A 15 6.43 -12.20 5.10
C ARG A 15 6.23 -11.80 3.65
N ILE A 16 5.64 -12.68 2.86
CA ILE A 16 5.16 -12.38 1.51
C ILE A 16 3.66 -12.15 1.60
N VAL A 17 3.18 -11.06 1.00
CA VAL A 17 1.77 -10.69 0.97
C VAL A 17 1.30 -10.58 -0.47
N GLU A 18 0.16 -11.19 -0.76
CA GLU A 18 -0.52 -11.05 -2.04
C GLU A 18 -1.80 -10.24 -1.81
N ILE A 19 -1.94 -9.16 -2.56
CA ILE A 19 -3.13 -8.32 -2.54
C ILE A 19 -3.86 -8.59 -3.86
N PRO A 20 -5.07 -9.16 -3.82
CA PRO A 20 -5.83 -9.41 -5.04
C PRO A 20 -6.10 -8.11 -5.81
N SER A 21 -6.06 -8.20 -7.14
CA SER A 21 -6.07 -7.02 -8.01
C SER A 21 -7.37 -6.21 -7.91
N GLU A 22 -8.50 -6.86 -7.56
CA GLU A 22 -9.78 -6.21 -7.35
C GLU A 22 -9.78 -5.19 -6.18
N TYR A 23 -8.87 -5.34 -5.22
CA TYR A 23 -8.75 -4.41 -4.10
C TYR A 23 -7.86 -3.20 -4.42
N LEU A 24 -7.00 -3.28 -5.46
CA LEU A 24 -6.03 -2.23 -5.76
C LEU A 24 -6.66 -0.84 -5.97
N PRO A 25 -7.78 -0.67 -6.69
CA PRO A 25 -8.39 0.66 -6.85
C PRO A 25 -8.88 1.24 -5.53
N ALA A 26 -9.48 0.39 -4.68
CA ALA A 26 -9.99 0.82 -3.38
C ALA A 26 -8.86 1.18 -2.42
N LEU A 27 -7.77 0.41 -2.43
CA LEU A 27 -6.57 0.68 -1.65
C LEU A 27 -5.85 1.94 -2.13
N ALA A 28 -5.69 2.13 -3.45
CA ALA A 28 -5.09 3.33 -4.01
C ALA A 28 -5.89 4.59 -3.62
N LYS A 29 -7.22 4.52 -3.70
CA LYS A 29 -8.10 5.61 -3.26
C LYS A 29 -7.91 5.92 -1.79
N ARG A 30 -7.94 4.93 -0.91
CA ARG A 30 -7.80 5.17 0.54
C ARG A 30 -6.41 5.64 0.91
N ALA A 31 -5.36 5.13 0.28
CA ALA A 31 -4.00 5.62 0.46
C ALA A 31 -3.87 7.10 0.03
N ALA A 32 -4.50 7.49 -1.08
CA ALA A 32 -4.56 8.89 -1.52
C ALA A 32 -5.36 9.75 -0.53
N ASP A 33 -6.54 9.29 -0.11
CA ASP A 33 -7.39 9.99 0.88
C ASP A 33 -6.63 10.23 2.20
N SER A 34 -5.86 9.24 2.68
CA SER A 34 -5.02 9.32 3.89
C SER A 34 -3.89 10.35 3.77
N LEU A 35 -3.31 10.54 2.58
CA LEU A 35 -2.27 11.55 2.33
C LEU A 35 -2.83 12.94 2.02
N GLY A 36 -4.13 13.03 1.69
CA GLY A 36 -4.81 14.26 1.36
C GLY A 36 -4.12 15.00 0.21
N PRO A 37 -3.87 16.32 0.31
CA PRO A 37 -3.27 17.11 -0.77
C PRO A 37 -1.92 16.59 -1.26
N ARG A 38 -1.16 15.88 -0.41
CA ARG A 38 0.17 15.36 -0.74
C ARG A 38 0.11 14.14 -1.67
N ALA A 39 -1.06 13.55 -1.89
CA ALA A 39 -1.21 12.36 -2.73
C ALA A 39 -0.77 12.56 -4.19
N GLY A 40 -0.80 13.80 -4.70
CA GLY A 40 -0.30 14.17 -6.02
C GLY A 40 1.21 14.45 -6.08
N GLU A 41 1.88 14.56 -4.94
CA GLU A 41 3.30 14.89 -4.83
C GLU A 41 4.16 13.67 -4.48
N VAL A 42 3.54 12.66 -3.85
CA VAL A 42 4.21 11.44 -3.40
C VAL A 42 4.09 10.37 -4.47
N ALA A 43 5.25 9.81 -4.84
CA ALA A 43 5.30 8.64 -5.71
C ALA A 43 4.58 7.45 -5.07
N ALA A 44 3.67 6.83 -5.82
CA ALA A 44 2.96 5.64 -5.37
C ALA A 44 3.92 4.46 -5.32
N THR A 45 3.93 3.73 -4.21
CA THR A 45 4.74 2.52 -4.04
C THR A 45 3.86 1.34 -3.67
N ARG A 46 4.34 0.11 -3.86
CA ARG A 46 3.62 -1.08 -3.37
C ARG A 46 3.48 -1.03 -1.85
N GLY A 47 4.46 -0.45 -1.15
CA GLY A 47 4.41 -0.24 0.30
C GLY A 47 3.21 0.61 0.76
N HIS A 48 2.80 1.62 0.01
CA HIS A 48 1.59 2.40 0.32
C HIS A 48 0.33 1.52 0.33
N LEU A 49 0.19 0.65 -0.67
CA LEU A 49 -0.97 -0.25 -0.80
C LEU A 49 -0.99 -1.31 0.30
N VAL A 50 0.18 -1.85 0.66
CA VAL A 50 0.32 -2.84 1.73
C VAL A 50 -0.04 -2.23 3.08
N ARG A 51 0.48 -1.04 3.41
CA ARG A 51 0.13 -0.35 4.66
C ARG A 51 -1.36 -0.06 4.74
N GLN A 52 -1.95 0.42 3.64
CA GLN A 52 -3.40 0.65 3.59
C GLN A 52 -4.19 -0.66 3.78
N ALA A 53 -3.76 -1.77 3.19
CA ALA A 53 -4.42 -3.06 3.34
C ALA A 53 -4.38 -3.59 4.77
N VAL A 54 -3.29 -3.35 5.50
CA VAL A 54 -3.18 -3.66 6.93
C VAL A 54 -4.10 -2.74 7.74
N GLN A 55 -4.07 -1.42 7.50
CA GLN A 55 -4.97 -0.47 8.18
C GLN A 55 -6.46 -0.79 7.97
N ASP A 56 -6.82 -1.28 6.79
CA ASP A 56 -8.20 -1.64 6.45
C ASP A 56 -8.64 -3.00 7.03
N GLY A 57 -7.73 -3.75 7.69
CA GLY A 57 -8.01 -5.09 8.20
C GLY A 57 -8.20 -6.16 7.11
N LEU A 58 -7.75 -5.89 5.87
CA LEU A 58 -7.77 -6.87 4.78
C LEU A 58 -6.80 -8.02 5.08
N LEU A 59 -5.71 -7.72 5.79
CA LEU A 59 -4.67 -8.67 6.17
C LEU A 59 -4.67 -8.92 7.68
N ARG A 60 -5.74 -9.57 8.18
CA ARG A 60 -6.00 -9.78 9.63
C ARG A 60 -4.85 -10.36 10.45
N GLN A 61 -3.95 -11.09 9.79
CA GLN A 61 -2.74 -11.65 10.39
C GLN A 61 -1.66 -10.61 10.72
N PHE A 62 -1.91 -9.33 10.44
CA PHE A 62 -1.02 -8.21 10.73
C PHE A 62 -1.73 -7.13 11.56
N ASP A 63 -2.91 -7.41 12.10
CA ASP A 63 -3.67 -6.45 12.91
C ASP A 63 -2.86 -5.99 14.13
N GLU A 64 -1.99 -6.86 14.67
CA GLU A 64 -1.08 -6.50 15.76
C GLU A 64 -0.01 -5.46 15.40
N LEU A 65 0.20 -5.19 14.10
CA LEU A 65 1.15 -4.18 13.61
C LEU A 65 0.54 -2.78 13.57
N VAL A 66 -0.77 -2.64 13.79
CA VAL A 66 -1.44 -1.34 13.85
C VAL A 66 -1.30 -0.77 15.26
N GLY A 67 -0.59 0.35 15.38
CA GLY A 67 -0.44 1.08 16.64
C GLY A 67 -1.73 1.77 17.06
N ASP A 68 -1.81 2.16 18.33
CA ASP A 68 -2.97 2.89 18.90
C ASP A 68 -3.25 4.22 18.19
N ASP A 69 -2.26 4.78 17.50
CA ASP A 69 -2.35 5.99 16.69
C ASP A 69 -2.73 5.73 15.21
N GLY A 70 -2.98 4.48 14.84
CA GLY A 70 -3.31 4.05 13.49
C GLY A 70 -2.10 3.91 12.56
N THR A 71 -0.87 4.09 13.05
CA THR A 71 0.34 3.83 12.26
C THR A 71 0.59 2.32 12.11
N VAL A 72 1.24 1.91 11.01
CA VAL A 72 1.55 0.49 10.77
C VAL A 72 3.05 0.25 10.95
N ASP A 73 3.41 -0.58 11.92
CA ASP A 73 4.79 -0.98 12.20
C ASP A 73 5.25 -2.09 11.25
N LEU A 74 5.39 -1.75 9.97
CA LEU A 74 5.97 -2.63 8.96
C LEU A 74 6.98 -1.91 8.07
N VAL A 75 7.97 -2.67 7.64
CA VAL A 75 8.96 -2.27 6.66
C VAL A 75 8.77 -3.15 5.43
N CYS A 76 8.49 -2.53 4.28
CA CYS A 76 8.48 -3.25 3.02
C CYS A 76 9.92 -3.39 2.51
N ASP A 77 10.21 -4.50 1.82
CA ASP A 77 11.49 -4.67 1.11
C ASP A 77 11.78 -3.41 0.26
N PRO A 78 13.05 -2.95 0.13
CA PRO A 78 13.37 -1.75 -0.67
C PRO A 78 12.85 -1.83 -2.11
N GLY A 79 12.78 -3.03 -2.68
CA GLY A 79 12.19 -3.28 -4.00
C GLY A 79 10.67 -3.02 -4.10
N MET A 80 9.97 -3.03 -2.96
CA MET A 80 8.53 -2.73 -2.84
C MET A 80 8.26 -1.25 -2.54
N GLU A 81 9.29 -0.52 -2.14
CA GLU A 81 9.30 0.96 -2.04
C GLU A 81 9.73 1.61 -3.36
N ILE A 82 10.04 0.82 -4.40
CA ILE A 82 10.26 1.34 -5.76
C ILE A 82 8.94 1.96 -6.24
N PRO A 83 8.98 3.19 -6.77
CA PRO A 83 7.81 3.81 -7.36
C PRO A 83 7.15 2.95 -8.45
N LEU A 84 5.83 2.93 -8.47
CA LEU A 84 5.07 2.29 -9.52
C LEU A 84 5.19 3.10 -10.80
N GLU A 85 5.48 2.41 -11.89
CA GLU A 85 5.66 3.00 -13.20
C GLU A 85 4.63 2.46 -14.19
N LEU A 86 4.10 3.36 -15.02
CA LEU A 86 3.29 3.01 -16.18
C LEU A 86 3.83 3.80 -17.37
N GLU A 87 4.10 3.12 -18.49
CA GLU A 87 4.64 3.75 -19.71
C GLU A 87 5.94 4.57 -19.45
N ASN A 88 6.84 4.03 -18.61
CA ASN A 88 8.09 4.69 -18.17
C ASN A 88 7.90 6.01 -17.39
N LYS A 89 6.71 6.25 -16.85
CA LYS A 89 6.43 7.38 -15.97
C LYS A 89 6.14 6.87 -14.57
N THR A 90 6.84 7.43 -13.59
CA THR A 90 6.51 7.27 -12.18
C THR A 90 5.15 7.88 -11.87
N LEU A 91 4.28 7.11 -11.23
CA LEU A 91 2.94 7.55 -10.85
C LEU A 91 2.93 8.11 -9.43
N SER A 92 2.21 9.21 -9.23
CA SER A 92 1.68 9.59 -7.92
C SER A 92 0.51 8.68 -7.52
N LEU A 93 0.06 8.74 -6.26
CA LEU A 93 -1.08 7.94 -5.82
C LEU A 93 -2.39 8.33 -6.51
N THR A 94 -2.57 9.62 -6.80
CA THR A 94 -3.70 10.11 -7.59
C THR A 94 -3.63 9.57 -9.02
N GLU A 95 -2.47 9.63 -9.67
CA GLU A 95 -2.31 9.10 -11.04
C GLU A 95 -2.46 7.58 -11.11
N LEU A 96 -2.04 6.85 -10.07
CA LEU A 96 -2.27 5.41 -9.96
C LEU A 96 -3.78 5.11 -9.88
N LEU A 97 -4.52 5.86 -9.06
CA LEU A 97 -5.96 5.70 -8.95
C LEU A 97 -6.66 5.93 -10.30
N ASP A 98 -6.30 7.00 -10.99
CA ASP A 98 -6.84 7.33 -12.31
C ASP A 98 -6.52 6.21 -13.33
N ALA A 99 -5.29 5.70 -13.34
CA ALA A 99 -4.88 4.61 -14.22
C ALA A 99 -5.67 3.31 -13.95
N LEU A 100 -5.91 2.97 -12.68
CA LEU A 100 -6.68 1.80 -12.29
C LEU A 100 -8.16 1.92 -12.67
N GLN A 101 -8.75 3.11 -12.51
CA GLN A 101 -10.13 3.40 -12.93
C GLN A 101 -10.27 3.41 -14.46
N TYR A 102 -9.28 3.97 -15.17
CA TYR A 102 -9.24 3.96 -16.63
C TYR A 102 -9.16 2.53 -17.19
N LYS A 103 -8.28 1.68 -16.64
CA LYS A 103 -8.17 0.26 -17.00
C LYS A 103 -9.49 -0.49 -16.81
N ARG A 104 -10.19 -0.24 -15.70
CA ARG A 104 -11.50 -0.85 -15.42
C ARG A 104 -12.56 -0.42 -16.44
N THR A 105 -12.63 0.88 -16.72
CA THR A 105 -13.55 1.44 -17.71
C THR A 105 -13.27 0.93 -19.13
N TRP A 106 -12.00 0.72 -19.48
CA TRP A 106 -11.59 0.15 -20.77
C TRP A 106 -11.93 -1.34 -20.88
N ALA A 107 -11.72 -2.12 -19.81
CA ALA A 107 -12.10 -3.53 -19.75
C ALA A 107 -13.62 -3.72 -19.88
N GLU A 108 -14.42 -2.83 -19.26
CA GLU A 108 -15.89 -2.85 -19.39
C GLU A 108 -16.38 -2.44 -20.80
N LYS A 109 -15.60 -1.63 -21.53
CA LYS A 109 -15.93 -1.16 -22.89
C LYS A 109 -15.47 -2.09 -24.01
N THR A 110 -14.71 -3.14 -23.70
CA THR A 110 -14.37 -4.16 -24.69
C THR A 110 -15.45 -5.23 -24.58
N PRO A 111 -16.53 -5.22 -25.41
CA PRO A 111 -17.31 -6.43 -25.57
C PRO A 111 -16.34 -7.49 -26.06
N GLU A 112 -16.25 -8.59 -25.30
CA GLU A 112 -15.61 -9.82 -25.72
C GLU A 112 -16.11 -10.15 -27.15
N ALA A 113 -15.27 -9.87 -28.13
CA ALA A 113 -15.55 -10.18 -29.52
C ALA A 113 -15.22 -11.66 -29.72
N ALA A 114 -16.28 -12.46 -29.64
CA ALA A 114 -16.48 -13.80 -30.22
C ALA A 114 -15.49 -14.93 -29.87
#